data_AF-A0A7V8ADA5-F1
#
_entry.id   AF-A0A7V8ADA5-F1
#
_cell.length_a   1.000
_cell.length_b   1.000
_cell.length_c   1.000
_cell.angle_alpha   90.00
_cell.angle_beta   90.00
_cell.angle_gamma   90.00
#
_symmetry.space_group_name_H-M   'P 1'
#
loop_
_entity.id
_entity.type
_entity.pdbx_description
1 polymer ?
#
loop_
_entity_poly.entity_id
_entity_poly.type
_entity_poly.pdbx_seq_one_letter_code
_entity_poly.pdbx_strand_id
1 'polypeptide(L)'
;MSTGVLIVLAVLAIVIMSAGARSVKSVGTLPPPAEPAPGVQADENLEPFIEWLILQASEQTGLPVHTDEMAVARIEEAALEAREALASRGTYRLSLPFLTSDASGPKHFELEISKEDLLEHL
;
A
#
# COMPACT_ATOMS: atom_id res chain seq x y z
N MET A 1 39.56 43.52 28.03
CA MET A 1 39.99 42.47 27.08
C MET A 1 38.93 41.39 27.14
N SER A 2 38.30 41.12 26.01
CA SER A 2 36.86 40.84 25.88
C SER A 2 36.38 39.47 26.38
N THR A 3 35.63 39.46 27.49
CA THR A 3 34.79 38.33 27.93
C THR A 3 33.71 37.96 26.91
N GLY A 4 33.36 38.88 25.99
CA GLY A 4 32.37 38.65 24.93
C GLY A 4 32.82 37.74 23.78
N VAL A 5 34.13 37.53 23.59
CA VAL A 5 34.64 36.69 22.48
C VAL A 5 34.58 35.19 22.84
N LEU A 6 34.62 34.85 24.13
CA LEU A 6 34.57 33.45 24.58
C LEU A 6 33.18 32.81 24.41
N ILE A 7 32.10 33.61 24.51
CA ILE A 7 30.73 33.10 24.39
C ILE A 7 30.39 32.79 22.92
N VAL A 8 30.93 33.56 21.97
CA VAL A 8 30.64 33.37 20.53
C VAL A 8 31.27 32.06 20.00
N LEU A 9 32.42 31.64 20.54
CA LEU A 9 33.03 30.35 20.19
C LEU A 9 32.27 29.14 20.76
N ALA A 10 31.55 29.29 21.87
CA ALA A 10 30.80 28.19 22.48
C ALA A 10 29.46 27.89 21.76
N VAL A 11 28.82 28.90 21.16
CA VAL A 11 27.55 28.71 20.45
C VAL A 11 27.76 28.11 19.06
N LEU A 12 28.93 28.28 18.44
CA LEU A 12 29.22 27.76 17.10
C LEU A 12 29.38 26.22 17.06
N ALA A 13 29.60 25.56 18.20
CA ALA A 13 29.77 24.10 18.27
C ALA A 13 28.46 23.31 18.47
N ILE A 14 27.34 23.96 18.82
CA ILE A 14 26.10 23.26 19.21
C ILE A 14 25.16 22.99 18.01
N VAL A 15 25.37 23.62 16.85
CA VAL A 15 24.49 23.47 15.67
C VAL A 15 25.16 22.64 14.57
N ILE A 16 25.90 21.59 14.92
CA ILE A 16 26.38 20.56 13.96
C ILE A 16 25.84 19.18 14.35
N MET A 17 24.77 19.11 15.13
CA MET A 17 24.18 17.84 15.56
C MET A 17 22.67 17.92 15.44
N SER A 18 22.12 17.12 14.52
CA SER A 18 20.69 16.77 14.39
C SER A 18 19.86 17.60 13.39
N ALA A 19 20.05 17.36 12.10
CA ALA A 19 18.94 17.44 11.15
C ALA A 19 19.25 16.63 9.89
N GLY A 20 18.49 15.54 9.68
CA GLY A 20 18.27 15.04 8.32
C GLY A 20 18.74 13.64 7.96
N ALA A 21 19.05 12.76 8.92
CA ALA A 21 18.86 11.33 8.68
C ALA A 21 17.34 11.08 8.67
N ARG A 22 16.66 11.37 7.55
CA ARG A 22 15.32 10.83 7.33
C ARG A 22 15.51 9.37 6.96
N SER A 23 15.75 8.59 8.01
CA SER A 23 15.48 7.18 8.09
C SER A 23 14.18 6.95 7.33
N VAL A 24 14.28 6.20 6.24
CA VAL A 24 13.16 5.54 5.57
C VAL A 24 12.34 4.91 6.69
N LYS A 25 11.28 5.63 7.06
CA LYS A 25 10.42 5.26 8.15
C LYS A 25 9.77 4.00 7.67
N SER A 26 10.20 2.89 8.29
CA SER A 26 9.52 1.62 8.40
C SER A 26 8.33 1.56 7.44
N VAL A 27 8.50 0.85 6.31
CA VAL A 27 7.35 0.19 5.68
C VAL A 27 6.59 -0.39 6.86
N GLY A 28 5.39 0.13 7.10
CA GLY A 28 4.61 -0.28 8.25
C GLY A 28 4.59 -1.79 8.19
N THR A 29 5.07 -2.46 9.24
CA THR A 29 4.78 -3.87 9.39
C THR A 29 3.28 -3.96 9.25
N LEU A 30 2.85 -4.54 8.14
CA LEU A 30 1.44 -4.73 7.87
C LEU A 30 0.85 -5.35 9.14
N PRO A 31 -0.26 -4.83 9.68
CA PRO A 31 -1.01 -5.63 10.63
C PRO A 31 -1.21 -7.00 9.96
N PRO A 32 -0.92 -8.13 10.65
CA PRO A 32 -1.23 -9.43 10.07
C PRO A 32 -2.71 -9.40 9.66
N PRO A 33 -3.03 -9.80 8.42
CA PRO A 33 -4.41 -9.87 7.97
C PRO A 33 -5.19 -10.65 9.02
N ALA A 34 -6.35 -10.12 9.42
CA ALA A 34 -7.19 -10.77 10.40
C ALA A 34 -7.38 -12.21 9.96
N GLU A 35 -6.94 -13.18 10.77
CA GLU A 35 -7.06 -14.59 10.43
C GLU A 35 -8.52 -14.85 10.01
N PRO A 36 -8.76 -15.45 8.84
CA PRO A 36 -10.10 -15.69 8.36
C PRO A 36 -10.87 -16.49 9.41
N ALA A 37 -12.04 -15.98 9.79
CA ALA A 37 -12.84 -16.58 10.85
C ALA A 37 -13.10 -18.07 10.53
N PRO A 38 -12.98 -18.97 11.52
CA PRO A 38 -13.10 -20.41 11.29
C PRO A 38 -14.52 -20.74 10.81
N GLY A 39 -14.68 -21.09 9.53
CA GLY A 39 -15.96 -21.55 8.96
C GLY A 39 -16.24 -21.24 7.49
N VAL A 40 -15.41 -20.47 6.79
CA VAL A 40 -15.62 -20.19 5.35
C VAL A 40 -15.05 -21.36 4.52
N GLN A 41 -15.87 -21.94 3.65
CA GLN A 41 -15.51 -23.10 2.84
C GLN A 41 -14.39 -22.74 1.84
N ALA A 42 -13.24 -23.40 1.96
CA ALA A 42 -11.97 -23.03 1.34
C ALA A 42 -11.82 -23.31 -0.18
N ASP A 43 -12.89 -23.62 -0.91
CA ASP A 43 -12.76 -24.11 -2.31
C ASP A 43 -12.83 -22.99 -3.37
N GLU A 44 -13.32 -21.79 -3.04
CA GLU A 44 -13.55 -20.69 -4.02
C GLU A 44 -13.26 -19.27 -3.48
N ASN A 45 -12.56 -19.14 -2.35
CA ASN A 45 -12.51 -17.87 -1.62
C ASN A 45 -11.51 -16.87 -2.23
N LEU A 46 -12.01 -15.78 -2.82
CA LEU A 46 -11.17 -14.67 -3.32
C LEU A 46 -10.87 -13.62 -2.25
N GLU A 47 -11.47 -13.70 -1.05
CA GLU A 47 -11.26 -12.71 0.03
C GLU A 47 -9.78 -12.36 0.27
N PRO A 48 -8.86 -13.32 0.50
CA PRO A 48 -7.45 -12.99 0.73
C PRO A 48 -6.77 -12.30 -0.46
N PHE A 49 -7.14 -12.65 -1.69
CA PHE A 49 -6.63 -12.00 -2.88
C PHE A 49 -7.20 -10.58 -3.05
N ILE A 50 -8.48 -10.37 -2.74
CA ILE A 50 -9.13 -9.05 -2.74
C ILE A 50 -8.49 -8.15 -1.68
N GLU A 51 -8.25 -8.65 -0.48
CA GLU A 51 -7.57 -7.90 0.59
C GLU A 51 -6.16 -7.46 0.16
N TRP A 52 -5.41 -8.34 -0.50
CA TRP A 52 -4.11 -8.00 -1.07
C TRP A 52 -4.22 -6.90 -2.14
N LEU A 53 -5.20 -6.97 -3.03
CA LEU A 53 -5.42 -5.93 -4.04
C LEU A 53 -5.79 -4.58 -3.42
N ILE A 54 -6.64 -4.58 -2.38
CA ILE A 54 -7.02 -3.37 -1.64
C ILE A 54 -5.80 -2.76 -0.96
N LEU A 55 -4.91 -3.59 -0.42
CA LEU A 55 -3.66 -3.15 0.16
C LEU A 55 -2.75 -2.51 -0.89
N GLN A 56 -2.51 -3.19 -2.01
CA GLN A 56 -1.70 -2.65 -3.10
C GLN A 56 -2.26 -1.33 -3.64
N ALA A 57 -3.59 -1.24 -3.79
CA ALA A 57 -4.25 -0.01 -4.18
C ALA A 57 -4.06 1.10 -3.14
N SER A 58 -4.14 0.78 -1.85
CA SER A 58 -3.92 1.73 -0.76
C SER A 58 -2.46 2.20 -0.69
N GLU A 59 -1.49 1.32 -0.95
CA GLU A 59 -0.07 1.65 -1.00
C GLU A 59 0.28 2.54 -2.20
N GLN A 60 -0.24 2.22 -3.39
CA GLN A 60 0.01 3.00 -4.61
C GLN A 60 -0.66 4.38 -4.57
N THR A 61 -1.90 4.45 -4.07
CA THR A 61 -2.67 5.70 -4.04
C THR A 61 -2.37 6.55 -2.81
N GLY A 62 -1.85 5.94 -1.74
CA GLY A 62 -1.62 6.56 -0.44
C GLY A 62 -2.90 6.84 0.35
N LEU A 63 -4.03 6.24 -0.07
CA LEU A 63 -5.36 6.47 0.50
C LEU A 63 -5.96 5.17 1.04
N PRO A 64 -6.82 5.23 2.06
CA PRO A 64 -7.47 4.05 2.60
C PRO A 64 -8.61 3.57 1.67
N VAL A 65 -8.27 2.76 0.65
CA VAL A 65 -9.24 2.29 -0.36
C VAL A 65 -10.33 1.39 0.24
N HIS A 66 -10.03 0.67 1.32
CA HIS A 66 -10.99 -0.16 2.06
C HIS A 66 -12.18 0.63 2.65
N THR A 67 -12.06 1.95 2.80
CA THR A 67 -13.16 2.80 3.31
C THR A 67 -14.14 3.23 2.22
N ASP A 68 -13.77 3.05 0.95
CA ASP A 68 -14.57 3.42 -0.21
C ASP A 68 -15.27 2.18 -0.77
N GLU A 69 -16.54 1.99 -0.40
CA GLU A 69 -17.35 0.84 -0.80
C GLU A 69 -17.44 0.70 -2.34
N MET A 70 -17.43 1.82 -3.06
CA MET A 70 -17.45 1.80 -4.53
C MET A 70 -16.12 1.31 -5.10
N ALA A 71 -15.00 1.71 -4.50
CA ALA A 71 -13.67 1.25 -4.90
C ALA A 71 -13.47 -0.24 -4.58
N VAL A 72 -13.97 -0.70 -3.43
CA VAL A 72 -13.93 -2.12 -3.03
C VAL A 72 -14.70 -2.97 -4.03
N ALA A 73 -15.94 -2.62 -4.35
CA ALA A 73 -16.73 -3.36 -5.34
C ALA A 73 -16.04 -3.44 -6.72
N ARG A 74 -15.34 -2.37 -7.12
CA ARG A 74 -14.53 -2.36 -8.37
C ARG A 74 -13.36 -3.33 -8.31
N ILE A 75 -12.68 -3.41 -7.17
CA ILE A 75 -11.55 -4.34 -6.96
C ILE A 75 -12.06 -5.77 -6.93
N GLU A 76 -13.20 -6.04 -6.30
CA GLU A 76 -13.83 -7.37 -6.26
C GLU A 76 -14.18 -7.88 -7.67
N GLU A 77 -14.82 -7.04 -8.50
CA GLU A 77 -15.10 -7.38 -9.90
C GLU A 77 -13.79 -7.64 -10.68
N ALA A 78 -12.80 -6.77 -10.52
CA ALA A 78 -11.52 -6.91 -11.20
C ALA A 78 -10.73 -8.15 -10.74
N ALA A 79 -10.86 -8.55 -9.48
CA ALA A 79 -10.27 -9.76 -8.92
C ALA A 79 -10.88 -11.02 -9.55
N LEU A 80 -12.19 -11.03 -9.73
CA LEU A 80 -12.90 -12.12 -10.40
C LEU A 80 -12.47 -12.24 -11.88
N GLU A 81 -12.43 -11.12 -12.59
CA GLU A 81 -11.95 -11.08 -13.98
C GLU A 81 -10.48 -11.50 -14.08
N ALA A 82 -9.63 -11.05 -13.14
CA ALA A 82 -8.22 -11.44 -13.08
C ALA A 82 -8.07 -12.95 -12.89
N ARG A 83 -8.85 -13.56 -11.99
CA ARG A 83 -8.85 -15.02 -11.77
C ARG A 83 -9.20 -15.79 -13.05
N GLU A 84 -10.29 -15.42 -13.73
CA GLU A 84 -10.69 -16.08 -14.97
C GLU A 84 -9.64 -15.90 -16.08
N ALA A 85 -9.06 -14.69 -16.19
CA ALA A 85 -8.00 -14.43 -17.15
C ALA A 85 -6.73 -15.24 -16.84
N LEU A 86 -6.33 -15.34 -15.57
CA LEU A 86 -5.17 -16.10 -15.09
C LEU A 86 -5.38 -17.62 -15.12
N ALA A 87 -6.63 -18.08 -15.14
CA ALA A 87 -6.92 -19.48 -15.41
C ALA A 87 -6.45 -19.90 -16.81
N SER A 88 -6.51 -18.98 -17.79
CA SER A 88 -6.09 -19.22 -19.17
C SER A 88 -4.72 -18.63 -19.53
N ARG A 89 -4.22 -17.63 -18.80
CA ARG A 89 -2.99 -16.86 -19.12
C ARG A 89 -2.04 -16.85 -17.91
N GLY A 90 -0.74 -16.78 -18.14
CA GLY A 90 0.24 -16.74 -17.04
C GLY A 90 0.31 -15.41 -16.29
N THR A 91 -0.11 -14.32 -16.94
CA THR A 91 -0.02 -12.95 -16.41
C THR A 91 -1.25 -12.14 -16.83
N TYR A 92 -1.71 -11.26 -15.95
CA TYR A 92 -2.84 -10.36 -16.17
C TYR A 92 -2.49 -8.95 -15.71
N ARG A 93 -2.82 -7.95 -16.51
CA ARG A 93 -2.62 -6.54 -16.15
C ARG A 93 -3.96 -5.97 -15.71
N LEU A 94 -4.10 -5.76 -14.40
CA LEU A 94 -5.25 -5.10 -13.80
C LEU A 94 -5.05 -3.60 -13.88
N SER A 95 -6.04 -2.89 -14.41
CA SER A 95 -6.02 -1.43 -14.54
C SER A 95 -7.39 -0.87 -14.19
N LEU A 96 -7.49 -0.22 -13.05
CA LEU A 96 -8.69 0.45 -12.55
C LEU A 96 -8.50 1.97 -12.59
N PRO A 97 -8.94 2.63 -13.69
CA PRO A 97 -8.92 4.08 -13.76
C PRO A 97 -9.98 4.67 -12.83
N PHE A 98 -9.72 5.85 -12.29
CA PHE A 98 -10.63 6.56 -11.37
C PHE A 98 -11.09 5.74 -10.16
N LEU A 99 -10.20 4.91 -9.60
CA LEU A 99 -10.53 4.03 -8.47
C LEU A 99 -10.98 4.82 -7.23
N THR A 100 -10.26 5.88 -6.88
CA THR A 100 -10.60 6.76 -5.75
C THR A 100 -10.14 8.19 -6.04
N SER A 101 -10.56 9.18 -5.27
CA SER A 101 -10.17 10.59 -5.48
C SER A 101 -9.85 11.28 -4.17
N ASP A 102 -8.81 12.11 -4.16
CA ASP A 102 -8.42 12.96 -3.04
C ASP A 102 -8.38 14.44 -3.47
N ALA A 103 -8.04 15.35 -2.56
CA ALA A 103 -7.78 16.76 -2.84
C ALA A 103 -6.79 17.00 -4.01
N SER A 104 -5.91 16.04 -4.32
CA SER A 104 -4.99 16.09 -5.48
C SER A 104 -5.60 15.64 -6.81
N GLY A 105 -6.84 15.13 -6.83
CA GLY A 105 -7.52 14.61 -8.01
C GLY A 105 -7.71 13.09 -8.02
N PRO A 106 -8.22 12.53 -9.14
CA PRO A 106 -8.51 11.12 -9.26
C PRO A 106 -7.22 10.27 -9.24
N LYS A 107 -7.31 9.13 -8.57
CA LYS A 107 -6.26 8.13 -8.42
C LYS A 107 -6.62 6.89 -9.19
N HIS A 108 -5.62 6.32 -9.84
CA HIS A 108 -5.73 5.11 -10.62
C HIS A 108 -4.94 4.02 -9.91
N PHE A 109 -5.34 2.78 -10.16
CA PHE A 109 -4.64 1.60 -9.67
C PHE A 109 -4.28 0.72 -10.86
N GLU A 110 -2.99 0.43 -11.00
CA GLU A 110 -2.49 -0.46 -12.05
C GLU A 110 -1.53 -1.46 -11.41
N LEU A 111 -1.79 -2.74 -11.67
CA LEU A 111 -0.99 -3.83 -11.12
C LEU A 111 -0.88 -4.96 -12.15
N GLU A 112 0.34 -5.46 -12.33
CA GLU A 112 0.58 -6.68 -13.10
C GLU A 112 0.60 -7.85 -12.12
N ILE A 113 -0.30 -8.81 -12.36
CA ILE A 113 -0.55 -9.94 -11.49
C ILE A 113 -0.15 -11.20 -12.25
N SER A 114 0.66 -12.05 -11.65
CA SER A 114 0.98 -13.35 -12.21
C SER A 114 0.05 -14.43 -11.65
N LYS A 115 -0.01 -15.57 -12.33
CA LYS A 115 -0.70 -16.75 -11.81
C LYS A 115 -0.09 -17.22 -10.48
N GLU A 116 1.20 -16.98 -10.27
CA GLU A 116 1.89 -17.31 -9.03
C GLU A 116 1.40 -16.45 -7.87
N ASP A 117 1.24 -15.13 -8.09
CA ASP A 117 0.68 -14.21 -7.08
C ASP A 117 -0.73 -14.63 -6.66
N LEU A 118 -1.57 -15.04 -7.61
CA LEU A 118 -2.93 -15.53 -7.33
C LEU A 118 -2.92 -16.82 -6.50
N LEU A 119 -2.05 -17.78 -6.84
CA LEU A 119 -1.95 -19.06 -6.12
C LEU A 119 -1.32 -18.93 -4.74
N GLU A 120 -0.49 -17.91 -4.51
CA GLU A 120 0.09 -17.63 -3.19
C GLU A 120 -0.97 -17.13 -2.19
N HIS A 121 -2.01 -16.44 -2.70
CA HIS A 121 -3.04 -15.80 -1.90
C HIS A 121 -4.37 -16.58 -1.87
N LEU A 122 -4.49 -17.73 -2.54
CA LEU A 122 -5.65 -18.65 -2.52
C LEU A 122 -5.39 -19.82 -1.55
#